data_AF-A0A9W8VJ38-F1
#
_entry.id   AF-A0A9W8VJ38-F1
#
_cell.length_a   1.000
_cell.length_b   1.000
_cell.length_c   1.000
_cell.angle_alpha   90.00
_cell.angle_beta   90.00
_cell.angle_gamma   90.00
#
_symmetry.space_group_name_H-M   'P 1'
#
loop_
_entity.id
_entity.type
_entity.pdbx_description
1 polymer ?
#
loop_
_entity_poly.entity_id
_entity_poly.type
_entity_poly.pdbx_seq_one_letter_code
_entity_poly.pdbx_strand_id
1 'polypeptide(L)'
;MTLIRTAWDMDTDTLTITLNEHKIEIPAHPTTQWLQSNTELQKATIWGEQTDAWEYSASLTKPISDFLNMDVRLMYKGPTPRVLRGSGAPQRLGRTEATKFADMLPVLVASMSSINELNDRLTQAGEDKIEIERFRPNIIIRGSVPWVEDGWKTLQISEGKDRLDLDVVCRCLRCQVPNVNPITADKHPRQPWNQLMKYRRIDPGLKFKPSFGMLCAPRVEGHIEVGMKFQVTAMTNDHFFISPMK
;
A
#
# COMPACT_ATOMS: atom_id res chain seq x y z
N MET A 1 -3.23 -3.91 -24.55
CA MET A 1 -2.40 -4.38 -23.42
C MET A 1 -3.07 -3.81 -22.17
N THR A 2 -3.52 -4.63 -21.21
CA THR A 2 -4.55 -4.23 -20.20
C THR A 2 -4.00 -3.44 -19.00
N LEU A 3 -2.76 -2.97 -19.03
CA LEU A 3 -2.14 -2.40 -17.83
C LEU A 3 -1.55 -1.03 -18.07
N ILE A 4 -1.86 -0.14 -17.13
CA ILE A 4 -1.09 1.07 -16.85
C ILE A 4 0.23 0.62 -16.22
N ARG A 5 1.35 0.91 -16.87
CA ARG A 5 2.69 0.63 -16.33
C ARG A 5 3.31 1.91 -15.81
N THR A 6 3.97 1.83 -14.66
CA THR A 6 4.68 2.96 -14.06
C THR A 6 6.15 2.63 -13.89
N ALA A 7 7.01 3.58 -14.21
CA ALA A 7 8.44 3.51 -13.93
C ALA A 7 8.89 4.83 -13.31
N TRP A 8 9.85 4.75 -12.40
CA TRP A 8 10.49 5.92 -11.81
C TRP A 8 11.97 5.87 -12.14
N ASP A 9 12.45 6.95 -12.75
CA ASP A 9 13.86 7.20 -12.98
C ASP A 9 14.40 8.04 -11.82
N MET A 10 15.33 7.48 -11.05
CA MET A 10 15.88 8.12 -9.86
C MET A 10 16.88 9.23 -10.21
N ASP A 11 17.58 9.14 -11.35
CA ASP A 11 18.59 10.12 -11.75
C ASP A 11 17.93 11.42 -12.24
N THR A 12 16.77 11.28 -12.91
CA THR A 12 16.01 12.41 -13.44
C THR A 12 14.79 12.78 -12.60
N ASP A 13 14.52 12.04 -11.53
CA ASP A 13 13.30 12.10 -10.72
C ASP A 13 12.01 12.11 -11.56
N THR A 14 11.97 11.30 -12.62
CA THR A 14 10.84 11.29 -13.57
C THR A 14 9.96 10.07 -13.35
N LEU A 15 8.67 10.30 -13.14
CA LEU A 15 7.63 9.28 -13.19
C LEU A 15 7.13 9.15 -14.64
N THR A 16 7.34 7.98 -15.21
CA THR A 16 6.76 7.57 -16.49
C THR A 16 5.51 6.73 -16.25
N ILE A 17 4.41 7.09 -16.91
CA ILE A 17 3.17 6.31 -16.97
C ILE A 17 2.96 5.89 -18.43
N THR A 18 2.93 4.58 -18.69
CA THR A 18 2.79 4.01 -20.03
C THR A 18 1.45 3.28 -20.17
N LEU A 19 0.71 3.62 -21.23
CA LEU A 19 -0.65 3.14 -21.54
C LEU A 19 -0.74 2.80 -23.03
N ASN A 20 -0.72 1.52 -23.39
CA ASN A 20 -0.55 1.08 -24.78
C ASN A 20 0.70 1.72 -25.43
N GLU A 21 0.53 2.60 -26.42
CA GLU A 21 1.61 3.35 -27.09
C GLU A 21 1.82 4.75 -26.49
N HIS A 22 0.95 5.21 -25.58
CA HIS A 22 1.06 6.52 -24.96
C HIS A 22 2.00 6.50 -23.76
N LYS A 23 2.78 7.58 -23.62
CA LYS A 23 3.68 7.83 -22.49
C LYS A 23 3.36 9.20 -21.89
N ILE A 24 3.21 9.26 -20.58
CA ILE A 24 3.12 10.49 -19.80
C ILE A 24 4.36 10.55 -18.92
N GLU A 25 5.08 11.67 -18.95
CA GLU A 25 6.27 11.92 -18.15
C GLU A 25 6.06 13.18 -17.32
N ILE A 26 6.19 13.04 -16.01
CA ILE A 26 6.04 14.11 -15.02
C ILE A 26 7.10 13.91 -13.93
N PRO A 27 7.49 14.96 -13.19
CA PRO A 27 8.35 14.78 -12.03
C PRO A 27 7.67 13.85 -11.01
N ALA A 28 8.44 12.94 -10.41
CA ALA A 28 7.94 12.05 -9.36
C ALA A 28 7.80 12.81 -8.02
N HIS A 29 8.70 13.75 -7.76
CA HIS A 29 8.67 14.65 -6.60
C HIS A 29 8.72 16.13 -7.05
N PRO A 30 7.65 16.63 -7.70
CA PRO A 30 7.62 18.00 -8.19
C PRO A 30 7.70 19.02 -7.05
N THR A 31 8.37 20.14 -7.30
CA THR A 31 8.37 21.28 -6.37
C THR A 31 7.00 21.96 -6.33
N THR A 32 6.71 22.67 -5.24
CA THR A 32 5.47 23.46 -5.13
C THR A 32 5.28 24.44 -6.28
N GLN A 33 6.36 25.11 -6.70
CA GLN A 33 6.32 26.05 -7.82
C GLN A 33 5.98 25.36 -9.15
N TRP A 34 6.56 24.16 -9.37
CA TRP A 34 6.25 23.36 -10.55
C TRP A 34 4.76 22.97 -10.55
N LEU A 35 4.24 22.48 -9.42
CA LEU A 35 2.83 22.11 -9.28
C LEU A 35 1.92 23.29 -9.57
N GLN A 36 2.15 24.46 -8.95
CA GLN A 36 1.35 25.66 -9.18
C GLN A 36 1.33 26.13 -10.64
N SER A 37 2.38 25.83 -11.41
CA SER A 37 2.49 26.22 -12.82
C SER A 37 1.88 25.21 -13.79
N ASN A 38 1.71 23.95 -13.37
CA ASN A 38 1.34 22.82 -14.26
C ASN A 38 0.08 22.08 -13.84
N THR A 39 -0.50 22.43 -12.69
CA THR A 39 -1.66 21.75 -12.09
C THR A 39 -2.56 22.76 -11.38
N GLU A 40 -3.78 22.33 -11.06
CA GLU A 40 -4.73 23.13 -10.28
C GLU A 40 -5.03 22.47 -8.94
N LEU A 41 -5.11 23.25 -7.86
CA LEU A 41 -5.46 22.69 -6.56
C LEU A 41 -6.96 22.45 -6.47
N GLN A 42 -7.34 21.19 -6.31
CA GLN A 42 -8.72 20.73 -6.25
C GLN A 42 -8.99 19.96 -4.95
N LYS A 43 -10.28 19.76 -4.66
CA LYS A 43 -10.72 18.88 -3.57
C LYS A 43 -10.91 17.46 -4.08
N ALA A 44 -10.45 16.48 -3.31
CA ALA A 44 -10.66 15.06 -3.56
C ALA A 44 -11.28 14.40 -2.33
N THR A 45 -12.09 13.36 -2.54
CA THR A 45 -12.65 12.55 -1.45
C THR A 45 -12.02 11.17 -1.45
N ILE A 46 -11.45 10.77 -0.31
CA ILE A 46 -10.85 9.44 -0.13
C ILE A 46 -11.40 8.83 1.15
N TRP A 47 -12.05 7.66 1.04
CA TRP A 47 -12.68 6.98 2.17
C TRP A 47 -13.63 7.88 2.99
N GLY A 48 -14.37 8.75 2.31
CA GLY A 48 -15.32 9.69 2.92
C GLY A 48 -14.67 10.95 3.54
N GLU A 49 -13.35 11.10 3.44
CA GLU A 49 -12.62 12.28 3.93
C GLU A 49 -12.22 13.20 2.77
N GLN A 50 -12.45 14.49 2.95
CA GLN A 50 -12.02 15.53 2.02
C GLN A 50 -10.52 15.80 2.22
N THR A 51 -9.77 15.87 1.12
CA THR A 51 -8.38 16.28 1.10
C THR A 51 -8.11 17.13 -0.13
N ASP A 52 -6.98 17.82 -0.15
CA ASP A 52 -6.53 18.56 -1.32
C ASP A 52 -5.64 17.70 -2.22
N ALA A 53 -5.72 17.99 -3.52
CA ALA A 53 -4.94 17.33 -4.54
C ALA A 53 -4.72 18.27 -5.73
N TRP A 54 -3.51 18.25 -6.28
CA TRP A 54 -3.14 18.92 -7.50
C TRP A 54 -3.61 18.11 -8.70
N GLU A 55 -4.57 18.63 -9.46
CA GLU A 55 -5.11 18.05 -10.66
C GLU A 55 -4.24 18.38 -11.88
N TYR A 56 -3.77 17.36 -12.59
CA TYR A 56 -3.14 17.55 -13.88
C TYR A 56 -4.17 17.84 -14.96
N SER A 57 -3.79 18.62 -15.96
CA SER A 57 -4.70 19.06 -17.03
C SER A 57 -5.41 17.89 -17.74
N ALA A 58 -6.63 18.15 -18.22
CA ALA A 58 -7.39 17.20 -19.01
C ALA A 58 -6.63 16.75 -20.28
N SER A 59 -5.82 17.63 -20.88
CA SER A 59 -4.99 17.28 -22.04
C SER A 59 -3.89 16.29 -21.70
N LEU A 60 -3.21 16.44 -20.56
CA LEU A 60 -2.18 15.50 -20.10
C LEU A 60 -2.79 14.13 -19.77
N THR A 61 -3.98 14.14 -19.17
CA THR A 61 -4.62 12.94 -18.59
C THR A 61 -5.53 12.20 -19.58
N LYS A 62 -5.84 12.81 -20.73
CA LYS A 62 -6.70 12.22 -21.77
C LYS A 62 -6.34 10.76 -22.11
N PRO A 63 -5.06 10.36 -22.28
CA PRO A 63 -4.72 8.96 -22.58
C PRO A 63 -5.17 8.00 -21.48
N ILE A 64 -5.20 8.43 -20.21
CA ILE A 64 -5.70 7.62 -19.09
C ILE A 64 -7.23 7.48 -19.20
N SER A 65 -7.94 8.57 -19.49
CA SER A 65 -9.39 8.55 -19.68
C SER A 65 -9.82 7.67 -20.85
N ASP A 66 -9.12 7.78 -21.97
CA ASP A 66 -9.37 6.96 -23.16
C ASP A 66 -9.11 5.48 -22.85
N PHE A 67 -8.03 5.17 -22.12
CA PHE A 67 -7.68 3.81 -21.73
C PHE A 67 -8.71 3.18 -20.79
N LEU A 68 -9.21 3.93 -19.81
CA LEU A 68 -10.20 3.45 -18.83
C LEU A 68 -11.64 3.56 -19.33
N ASN A 69 -11.86 4.18 -20.49
CA ASN A 69 -13.18 4.54 -21.02
C ASN A 69 -14.05 5.25 -19.95
N MET A 70 -13.43 6.19 -19.22
CA MET A 70 -14.03 6.91 -18.12
C MET A 70 -13.35 8.27 -17.98
N ASP A 71 -14.12 9.33 -17.75
CA ASP A 71 -13.52 10.65 -17.51
C ASP A 71 -12.81 10.64 -16.14
N VAL A 72 -11.48 10.61 -16.18
CA VAL A 72 -10.64 10.59 -14.98
C VAL A 72 -9.55 11.65 -15.06
N ARG A 73 -8.94 11.92 -13.90
CA ARG A 73 -7.80 12.82 -13.77
C ARG A 73 -6.69 12.14 -12.98
N LEU A 74 -5.45 12.42 -13.38
CA LEU A 74 -4.28 12.15 -12.55
C LEU A 74 -4.20 13.24 -11.50
N MET A 75 -3.94 12.84 -10.25
CA MET A 75 -3.87 13.75 -9.11
C MET A 75 -2.55 13.55 -8.38
N TYR A 76 -1.91 14.63 -7.96
CA TYR A 76 -0.80 14.61 -7.01
C TYR A 76 -1.29 15.10 -5.64
N LYS A 77 -0.80 14.53 -4.53
CA LYS A 77 -1.31 14.88 -3.20
C LYS A 77 -1.04 16.37 -2.89
N GLY A 78 -2.08 17.08 -2.44
CA GLY A 78 -1.98 18.49 -2.06
C GLY A 78 -1.24 18.71 -0.73
N PRO A 79 -0.96 19.98 -0.37
CA PRO A 79 -0.15 20.32 0.79
C PRO A 79 -0.78 19.98 2.15
N THR A 80 -2.11 19.88 2.25
CA THR A 80 -2.79 19.61 3.53
C THR A 80 -2.55 18.16 3.97
N PRO A 81 -1.91 17.91 5.13
CA PRO A 81 -1.66 16.55 5.58
C PRO A 81 -2.96 15.80 5.81
N ARG A 82 -3.06 14.57 5.27
CA ARG A 82 -4.17 13.66 5.60
C ARG A 82 -3.75 12.80 6.80
N VAL A 83 -4.05 13.33 7.99
CA VAL A 83 -3.64 12.75 9.28
C VAL A 83 -4.24 11.35 9.45
N LEU A 84 -3.44 10.44 9.99
CA LEU A 84 -3.88 9.07 10.24
C LEU A 84 -5.06 9.02 11.23
N ARG A 85 -5.98 8.09 11.00
CA ARG A 85 -7.19 7.85 11.82
C ARG A 85 -7.28 6.38 12.24
N GLY A 86 -8.28 6.03 13.04
CA GLY A 86 -8.53 4.66 13.47
C GLY A 86 -7.37 4.09 14.29
N SER A 87 -6.79 2.97 13.84
CA SER A 87 -5.61 2.38 14.50
C SER A 87 -4.38 3.30 14.46
N GLY A 88 -4.26 4.16 13.44
CA GLY A 88 -3.14 5.11 13.30
C GLY A 88 -3.38 6.47 13.95
N ALA A 89 -4.51 6.68 14.64
CA ALA A 89 -4.84 7.98 15.22
C ALA A 89 -3.75 8.49 16.18
N PRO A 90 -3.49 9.82 16.26
CA PRO A 90 -2.38 10.36 17.06
C PRO A 90 -2.39 9.95 18.53
N GLN A 91 -3.58 9.84 19.14
CA GLN A 91 -3.74 9.43 20.55
C GLN A 91 -3.34 7.97 20.80
N ARG A 92 -3.31 7.13 19.75
CA ARG A 92 -2.88 5.73 19.81
C ARG A 92 -1.44 5.54 19.40
N LEU A 93 -1.02 6.24 18.34
CA LEU A 93 0.35 6.17 17.84
C LEU A 93 1.33 6.94 18.74
N GLY A 94 0.83 7.86 19.55
CA GLY A 94 1.63 8.74 20.41
C GLY A 94 2.29 9.90 19.66
N ARG A 95 2.00 10.04 18.35
CA ARG A 95 2.48 11.12 17.48
C ARG A 95 1.53 11.34 16.31
N THR A 96 1.61 12.51 15.71
CA THR A 96 0.89 12.80 14.46
C THR A 96 1.69 12.27 13.28
N GLU A 97 1.05 11.46 12.47
CA GLU A 97 1.55 11.01 11.18
C GLU A 97 0.48 11.26 10.12
N ALA A 98 0.88 11.22 8.86
CA ALA A 98 -0.01 11.39 7.73
C ALA A 98 0.25 10.34 6.64
N THR A 99 -0.72 10.20 5.75
CA THR A 99 -0.60 9.39 4.53
C THR A 99 -1.00 10.23 3.32
N LYS A 100 -0.56 9.84 2.13
CA LYS A 100 -0.92 10.54 0.88
C LYS A 100 -2.29 10.07 0.38
N PHE A 101 -2.32 9.04 -0.47
CA PHE A 101 -3.54 8.46 -1.01
C PHE A 101 -3.79 7.01 -0.56
N ALA A 102 -2.87 6.39 0.19
CA ALA A 102 -3.02 5.01 0.66
C ALA A 102 -4.24 4.83 1.58
N ASP A 103 -4.77 3.61 1.69
CA ASP A 103 -6.08 3.41 2.31
C ASP A 103 -6.15 3.75 3.80
N MET A 104 -5.08 3.46 4.55
CA MET A 104 -5.08 3.68 5.99
C MET A 104 -3.72 4.11 6.52
N LEU A 105 -2.67 3.33 6.27
CA LEU A 105 -1.32 3.57 6.77
C LEU A 105 -0.30 3.65 5.62
N PRO A 106 0.83 4.35 5.81
CA PRO A 106 1.78 4.62 4.73
C PRO A 106 2.55 3.39 4.25
N VAL A 107 2.74 2.37 5.11
CA VAL A 107 3.56 1.20 4.79
C VAL A 107 2.81 -0.10 5.11
N LEU A 108 2.83 -1.05 4.19
CA LEU A 108 2.44 -2.45 4.39
C LEU A 108 3.68 -3.34 4.31
N VAL A 109 3.94 -4.08 5.39
CA VAL A 109 4.98 -5.12 5.45
C VAL A 109 4.34 -6.49 5.29
N ALA A 110 4.88 -7.36 4.45
CA ALA A 110 4.41 -8.73 4.27
C ALA A 110 5.57 -9.73 4.15
N SER A 111 5.31 -10.99 4.47
CA SER A 111 6.31 -12.06 4.47
C SER A 111 6.14 -13.02 3.29
N MET A 112 7.26 -13.38 2.66
CA MET A 112 7.31 -14.46 1.66
C MET A 112 6.97 -15.82 2.27
N SER A 113 7.35 -16.08 3.53
CA SER A 113 6.95 -17.32 4.23
C SER A 113 5.42 -17.45 4.34
N SER A 114 4.72 -16.34 4.55
CA SER A 114 3.25 -16.30 4.71
C SER A 114 2.50 -16.48 3.39
N ILE A 115 2.96 -15.84 2.30
CA ILE A 115 2.35 -16.08 0.97
C ILE A 115 2.60 -17.51 0.49
N ASN A 116 3.77 -18.10 0.79
CA ASN A 116 4.05 -19.49 0.46
C ASN A 116 3.08 -20.44 1.17
N GLU A 117 2.83 -20.21 2.46
CA GLU A 117 1.86 -21.01 3.22
C GLU A 117 0.43 -20.88 2.69
N LEU A 118 0.01 -19.65 2.32
CA LEU A 118 -1.27 -19.44 1.66
C LEU A 118 -1.35 -20.17 0.32
N ASN A 119 -0.27 -20.15 -0.46
CA ASN A 119 -0.17 -20.82 -1.76
C ASN A 119 -0.22 -22.35 -1.62
N ASP A 120 0.37 -22.92 -0.58
CA ASP A 120 0.23 -24.36 -0.30
C ASP A 120 -1.23 -24.73 -0.01
N ARG A 121 -1.93 -23.88 0.75
CA ARG A 121 -3.37 -24.08 1.01
C ARG A 121 -4.25 -23.90 -0.23
N LEU A 122 -3.91 -22.96 -1.11
CA LEU A 122 -4.61 -22.78 -2.40
C LEU A 122 -4.42 -24.01 -3.29
N THR A 123 -3.17 -24.48 -3.41
CA THR A 123 -2.84 -25.68 -4.18
C THR A 123 -3.60 -26.90 -3.66
N GLN A 124 -3.65 -27.10 -2.34
CA GLN A 124 -4.45 -28.18 -1.72
C GLN A 124 -5.96 -28.05 -1.97
N ALA A 125 -6.45 -26.84 -2.22
CA ALA A 125 -7.85 -26.58 -2.56
C ALA A 125 -8.12 -26.66 -4.09
N GLY A 126 -7.13 -27.05 -4.89
CA GLY A 126 -7.25 -27.14 -6.35
C GLY A 126 -7.18 -25.79 -7.08
N GLU A 127 -6.62 -24.76 -6.45
CA GLU A 127 -6.49 -23.41 -6.99
C GLU A 127 -5.02 -23.12 -7.34
N ASP A 128 -4.80 -22.21 -8.29
CA ASP A 128 -3.46 -21.79 -8.67
C ASP A 128 -2.76 -20.98 -7.57
N LYS A 129 -1.43 -21.04 -7.55
CA LYS A 129 -0.61 -20.16 -6.72
C LYS A 129 -0.75 -18.72 -7.18
N ILE A 130 -0.57 -17.80 -6.23
CA ILE A 130 -0.68 -16.38 -6.46
C ILE A 130 0.53 -15.61 -5.96
N GLU A 131 0.81 -14.50 -6.63
CA GLU A 131 1.93 -13.62 -6.30
C GLU A 131 1.58 -12.64 -5.17
N ILE A 132 2.59 -12.25 -4.39
CA ILE A 132 2.43 -11.39 -3.21
C ILE A 132 2.00 -9.97 -3.58
N GLU A 133 2.25 -9.54 -4.81
CA GLU A 133 1.91 -8.24 -5.40
C GLU A 133 0.40 -8.00 -5.40
N ARG A 134 -0.42 -9.07 -5.42
CA ARG A 134 -1.88 -8.99 -5.22
C ARG A 134 -2.25 -8.38 -3.87
N PHE A 135 -1.36 -8.50 -2.88
CA PHE A 135 -1.53 -7.91 -1.56
C PHE A 135 -1.02 -6.47 -1.46
N ARG A 136 -0.29 -5.99 -2.48
CA ARG A 136 0.29 -4.64 -2.58
C ARG A 136 1.17 -4.24 -1.38
N PRO A 137 2.05 -5.11 -0.85
CA PRO A 137 2.98 -4.70 0.19
C PRO A 137 4.01 -3.69 -0.35
N ASN A 138 4.50 -2.82 0.52
CA ASN A 138 5.61 -1.92 0.23
C ASN A 138 6.94 -2.60 0.54
N ILE A 139 6.99 -3.35 1.64
CA ILE A 139 8.19 -4.05 2.10
C ILE A 139 7.87 -5.53 2.17
N ILE A 140 8.61 -6.32 1.39
CA ILE A 140 8.50 -7.78 1.37
C ILE A 140 9.73 -8.35 2.06
N ILE A 141 9.52 -9.10 3.12
CA ILE A 141 10.61 -9.80 3.82
C ILE A 141 10.61 -11.28 3.43
N ARG A 142 11.79 -11.90 3.39
CA ARG A 142 11.89 -13.34 3.11
C ARG A 142 11.15 -14.16 4.17
N GLY A 143 11.41 -13.86 5.44
CA GLY A 143 10.83 -14.58 6.57
C GLY A 143 11.29 -16.04 6.63
N SER A 144 11.06 -16.68 7.77
CA SER A 144 11.37 -18.11 7.97
C SER A 144 10.18 -18.89 8.49
N VAL A 145 9.33 -18.25 9.29
CA VAL A 145 8.12 -18.84 9.86
C VAL A 145 6.91 -18.09 9.27
N PRO A 146 5.93 -18.77 8.65
CA PRO A 146 4.71 -18.13 8.20
C PRO A 146 3.97 -17.46 9.37
N TRP A 147 3.37 -16.30 9.10
CA TRP A 147 2.46 -15.57 9.99
C TRP A 147 3.08 -15.00 11.27
N VAL A 148 4.40 -15.14 11.49
CA VAL A 148 5.07 -14.59 12.67
C VAL A 148 4.96 -13.05 12.72
N GLU A 149 4.73 -12.41 11.57
CA GLU A 149 4.49 -10.97 11.48
C GLU A 149 3.26 -10.49 12.24
N ASP A 150 2.28 -11.37 12.48
CA ASP A 150 1.04 -11.03 13.19
C ASP A 150 1.26 -10.55 14.63
N GLY A 151 2.46 -10.79 15.18
CA GLY A 151 2.86 -10.39 16.52
C GLY A 151 3.98 -9.35 16.58
N TRP A 152 4.44 -8.79 15.45
CA TRP A 152 5.50 -7.78 15.49
C TRP A 152 4.97 -6.46 16.04
N LYS A 153 5.69 -5.83 16.97
CA LYS A 153 5.31 -4.52 17.54
C LYS A 153 6.12 -3.39 16.92
N THR A 154 7.43 -3.58 16.78
CA THR A 154 8.34 -2.58 16.21
C THR A 154 9.38 -3.27 15.34
N LEU A 155 9.75 -2.61 14.25
CA LEU A 155 10.70 -3.09 13.27
C LEU A 155 11.83 -2.09 13.08
N GLN A 156 12.97 -2.59 12.68
CA GLN A 156 14.12 -1.81 12.24
C GLN A 156 14.64 -2.39 10.93
N ILE A 157 14.92 -1.51 9.98
CA ILE A 157 15.65 -1.80 8.76
C ILE A 157 16.91 -0.95 8.77
N SER A 158 18.08 -1.55 8.60
CA SER A 158 19.34 -0.81 8.68
C SER A 158 20.48 -1.41 7.87
N GLU A 159 21.38 -0.53 7.45
CA GLU A 159 22.68 -0.86 6.88
C GLU A 159 23.64 0.32 7.11
N GLY A 160 24.79 0.05 7.72
CA GLY A 160 25.75 1.10 8.06
C GLY A 160 25.13 2.21 8.91
N LYS A 161 25.02 3.42 8.35
CA LYS A 161 24.42 4.60 9.00
C LYS A 161 22.93 4.77 8.67
N ASP A 162 22.44 4.11 7.63
CA ASP A 162 21.04 4.20 7.22
C ASP A 162 20.19 3.33 8.12
N ARG A 163 19.07 3.90 8.57
CA ARG A 163 18.17 3.27 9.52
C ARG A 163 16.75 3.80 9.34
N LEU A 164 15.80 2.88 9.26
CA LEU A 164 14.38 3.14 9.31
C LEU A 164 13.74 2.33 10.44
N ASP A 165 13.19 3.02 11.43
CA ASP A 165 12.37 2.39 12.48
C ASP A 165 10.88 2.53 12.15
N LEU A 166 10.14 1.43 12.30
CA LEU A 166 8.70 1.37 12.02
C LEU A 166 7.95 0.88 13.26
N ASP A 167 6.82 1.53 13.55
CA ASP A 167 5.82 0.96 14.44
C ASP A 167 4.88 0.08 13.63
N VAL A 168 4.66 -1.13 14.10
CA VAL A 168 3.62 -2.00 13.57
C VAL A 168 2.33 -1.61 14.27
N VAL A 169 1.37 -1.11 13.52
CA VAL A 169 0.19 -0.46 14.09
C VAL A 169 -0.98 -1.42 14.20
N CYS A 170 -1.23 -2.23 13.17
CA CYS A 170 -2.27 -3.25 13.20
C CYS A 170 -2.12 -4.25 12.03
N ARG A 171 -2.90 -5.32 12.07
CA ARG A 171 -3.00 -6.26 10.97
C ARG A 171 -3.69 -5.62 9.77
N CYS A 172 -3.21 -5.92 8.56
CA CYS A 172 -3.85 -5.47 7.33
C CYS A 172 -5.08 -6.33 7.03
N LEU A 173 -6.26 -5.80 7.33
CA LEU A 173 -7.51 -6.41 6.92
C LEU A 173 -7.65 -6.36 5.41
N ARG A 174 -7.90 -7.51 4.80
CA ARG A 174 -8.02 -7.62 3.35
C ARG A 174 -9.45 -7.32 2.91
N CYS A 175 -9.56 -6.93 1.65
CA CYS A 175 -10.79 -6.94 0.88
C CYS A 175 -10.64 -7.97 -0.27
N GLN A 176 -11.50 -7.93 -1.28
CA GLN A 176 -11.41 -8.81 -2.45
C GLN A 176 -10.42 -8.33 -3.52
N VAL A 177 -9.74 -7.19 -3.35
CA VAL A 177 -8.76 -6.70 -4.34
C VAL A 177 -7.67 -7.74 -4.67
N PRO A 178 -7.13 -8.53 -3.70
CA PRO A 178 -6.18 -9.58 -4.02
C PRO A 178 -6.67 -10.67 -4.99
N ASN A 179 -7.99 -10.74 -5.24
CA ASN A 179 -8.54 -11.66 -6.23
C ASN A 179 -8.21 -11.27 -7.68
N VAL A 180 -7.82 -10.01 -7.91
CA VAL A 180 -7.48 -9.49 -9.24
C VAL A 180 -6.06 -9.90 -9.60
N ASN A 181 -5.88 -10.50 -10.78
CA ASN A 181 -4.57 -10.78 -11.34
C ASN A 181 -3.94 -9.47 -11.83
N PRO A 182 -2.77 -9.05 -11.30
CA PRO A 182 -2.15 -7.79 -11.69
C PRO A 182 -1.61 -7.80 -13.12
N ILE A 183 -1.43 -8.97 -13.76
CA ILE A 183 -0.94 -9.10 -15.12
C ILE A 183 -2.10 -9.06 -16.13
N THR A 184 -3.18 -9.79 -15.86
CA THR A 184 -4.29 -9.96 -16.82
C THR A 184 -5.48 -9.05 -16.54
N ALA A 185 -5.55 -8.45 -15.35
CA ALA A 185 -6.71 -7.76 -14.78
C ALA A 185 -7.93 -8.66 -14.50
N ASP A 186 -7.83 -9.97 -14.69
CA ASP A 186 -8.92 -10.90 -14.39
C ASP A 186 -9.14 -11.04 -12.88
N LYS A 187 -10.40 -10.88 -12.46
CA LYS A 187 -10.79 -11.07 -11.07
C LYS A 187 -11.28 -12.50 -10.84
N HIS A 188 -10.56 -13.28 -10.05
CA HIS A 188 -11.06 -14.57 -9.60
C HIS A 188 -12.33 -14.34 -8.73
N PRO A 189 -13.42 -15.10 -8.94
CA PRO A 189 -14.67 -14.86 -8.21
C PRO A 189 -14.59 -15.10 -6.69
N ARG A 190 -13.51 -15.71 -6.19
CA ARG A 190 -13.45 -16.30 -4.85
C ARG A 190 -12.06 -16.23 -4.21
N GLN A 191 -10.98 -16.51 -4.93
CA GLN A 191 -9.64 -16.60 -4.34
C GLN A 191 -8.79 -15.35 -4.54
N PRO A 192 -7.89 -15.03 -3.58
CA PRO A 192 -7.61 -15.77 -2.34
C PRO A 192 -8.56 -15.46 -1.17
N TRP A 193 -9.54 -14.57 -1.38
CA TRP A 193 -10.46 -14.12 -0.32
C TRP A 193 -11.09 -15.27 0.47
N ASN A 194 -11.69 -16.25 -0.21
CA ASN A 194 -12.36 -17.38 0.44
C ASN A 194 -11.38 -18.24 1.25
N GLN A 195 -10.19 -18.51 0.71
CA GLN A 195 -9.20 -19.30 1.44
C GLN A 195 -8.73 -18.57 2.70
N LEU A 196 -8.43 -17.28 2.61
CA LEU A 196 -8.09 -16.44 3.76
C LEU A 196 -9.22 -16.39 4.80
N MET A 197 -10.47 -16.27 4.37
CA MET A 197 -11.63 -16.24 5.29
C MET A 197 -11.75 -17.49 6.17
N LYS A 198 -11.27 -18.64 5.71
CA LYS A 198 -11.32 -19.89 6.50
C LYS A 198 -10.48 -19.82 7.78
N TYR A 199 -9.33 -19.14 7.76
CA TYR A 199 -8.34 -19.25 8.85
C TYR A 199 -7.66 -17.94 9.26
N ARG A 200 -7.80 -16.86 8.49
CA ARG A 200 -7.11 -15.58 8.73
C ARG A 200 -7.99 -14.50 9.33
N ARG A 201 -9.17 -14.84 9.84
CA ARG A 201 -10.06 -13.95 10.62
C ARG A 201 -9.57 -13.82 12.07
N ILE A 202 -8.34 -13.35 12.22
CA ILE A 202 -7.61 -13.37 13.49
C ILE A 202 -7.65 -12.03 14.23
N ASP A 203 -8.04 -10.95 13.56
CA ASP A 203 -8.04 -9.64 14.19
C ASP A 203 -9.30 -9.44 15.06
N PRO A 204 -9.16 -9.20 16.37
CA PRO A 204 -10.29 -9.03 17.27
C PRO A 204 -11.13 -7.77 16.97
N GLY A 205 -10.54 -6.76 16.33
CA GLY A 205 -11.21 -5.51 16.00
C GLY A 205 -12.19 -5.60 14.83
N LEU A 206 -12.01 -6.58 13.95
CA LEU A 206 -12.95 -6.83 12.85
C LEU A 206 -12.95 -8.30 12.37
N LYS A 207 -13.55 -9.18 13.15
CA LYS A 207 -13.54 -10.63 12.93
C LYS A 207 -14.18 -11.13 11.62
N PHE A 208 -14.86 -10.29 10.85
CA PHE A 208 -15.48 -10.68 9.57
C PHE A 208 -14.59 -10.42 8.35
N LYS A 209 -13.38 -9.87 8.53
CA LYS A 209 -12.39 -9.73 7.47
C LYS A 209 -11.15 -10.56 7.78
N PRO A 210 -10.49 -11.15 6.77
CA PRO A 210 -9.25 -11.86 7.00
C PRO A 210 -8.06 -10.90 6.96
N SER A 211 -6.95 -11.29 7.56
CA SER A 211 -5.71 -10.50 7.64
C SER A 211 -4.57 -11.10 6.83
N PHE A 212 -3.81 -10.25 6.14
CA PHE A 212 -2.54 -10.62 5.49
C PHE A 212 -1.59 -9.42 5.46
N GLY A 213 -0.41 -9.57 6.07
CA GLY A 213 0.56 -8.50 6.24
C GLY A 213 0.18 -7.51 7.36
N MET A 214 1.12 -6.63 7.69
CA MET A 214 1.04 -5.70 8.80
C MET A 214 1.14 -4.26 8.31
N LEU A 215 0.22 -3.42 8.75
CA LEU A 215 0.23 -2.00 8.44
C LEU A 215 1.09 -1.26 9.47
N CYS A 216 2.02 -0.46 8.96
CA CYS A 216 3.08 0.16 9.72
C CYS A 216 3.11 1.68 9.52
N ALA A 217 3.64 2.39 10.51
CA ALA A 217 3.96 3.81 10.44
C ALA A 217 5.47 4.00 10.69
N PRO A 218 6.22 4.59 9.75
CA PRO A 218 7.61 4.95 9.99
C PRO A 218 7.69 6.00 11.11
N ARG A 219 8.79 6.00 11.87
CA ARG A 219 9.06 7.01 12.92
C ARG A 219 9.82 8.22 12.39
N VAL A 220 10.54 8.02 11.30
CA VAL A 220 11.36 9.00 10.60
C VAL A 220 11.34 8.66 9.11
N GLU A 221 11.64 9.64 8.26
CA GLU A 221 12.00 9.34 6.88
C GLU A 221 13.38 8.68 6.83
N GLY A 222 13.58 7.81 5.84
CA GLY A 222 14.83 7.10 5.66
C GLY A 222 14.87 6.34 4.35
N HIS A 223 16.06 6.24 3.77
CA HIS A 223 16.31 5.39 2.61
C HIS A 223 16.38 3.92 3.05
N ILE A 224 15.76 3.04 2.27
CA ILE A 224 15.91 1.61 2.41
C ILE A 224 16.12 0.97 1.04
N GLU A 225 16.87 -0.12 1.00
CA GLU A 225 17.10 -0.89 -0.21
C GLU A 225 16.97 -2.39 0.03
N VAL A 226 16.76 -3.12 -1.06
CA VAL A 226 16.72 -4.59 -1.03
C VAL A 226 18.08 -5.11 -0.62
N GLY A 227 18.11 -5.89 0.46
CA GLY A 227 19.36 -6.45 1.01
C GLY A 227 19.66 -5.94 2.43
N MET A 228 19.12 -4.78 2.81
CA MET A 228 19.27 -4.23 4.15
C MET A 228 18.80 -5.21 5.25
N LYS A 229 19.44 -5.12 6.41
CA LYS A 229 19.13 -5.97 7.56
C LYS A 229 17.76 -5.61 8.11
N PHE A 230 16.88 -6.61 8.19
CA PHE A 230 15.57 -6.50 8.84
C PHE A 230 15.62 -7.10 10.25
N GLN A 231 15.18 -6.35 11.26
CA GLN A 231 15.11 -6.80 12.64
C GLN A 231 13.75 -6.47 13.26
N VAL A 232 13.18 -7.46 13.93
CA VAL A 232 12.03 -7.25 14.82
C VAL A 232 12.57 -6.85 16.19
N THR A 233 12.23 -5.66 16.65
CA THR A 233 12.78 -5.09 17.90
C THR A 233 11.85 -5.29 19.10
N ALA A 234 10.56 -5.56 18.86
CA ALA A 234 9.62 -5.97 19.90
C ALA A 234 8.46 -6.79 19.32
N MET A 235 7.85 -7.62 20.17
CA MET A 235 6.65 -8.41 19.87
C MET A 235 5.44 -7.92 20.70
N THR A 236 4.23 -8.26 20.29
CA THR A 236 2.96 -8.01 21.00
C THR A 236 1.90 -9.02 20.57
N ASN A 237 0.93 -9.28 21.45
CA ASN A 237 -0.30 -10.00 21.11
C ASN A 237 -1.52 -9.08 21.03
N ASP A 238 -1.32 -7.77 21.19
CA ASP A 238 -2.38 -6.78 21.46
C ASP A 238 -2.87 -6.07 20.19
N HIS A 239 -2.43 -6.51 19.01
CA HIS A 239 -2.88 -5.94 17.74
C HIS A 239 -4.40 -6.01 17.63
N PHE A 240 -5.00 -4.85 17.39
CA PHE A 240 -6.44 -4.65 17.31
C PHE A 240 -6.76 -3.60 16.25
N PHE A 241 -7.51 -3.99 15.23
CA PHE A 241 -7.93 -3.10 14.16
C PHE A 241 -9.03 -2.12 14.60
N ILE A 242 -8.88 -0.85 14.20
CA ILE A 242 -9.86 0.20 14.48
C ILE A 242 -10.09 0.96 13.19
N SER A 243 -11.35 0.96 12.74
CA SER A 243 -11.75 1.60 11.49
C SER A 243 -11.44 3.09 11.50
N PRO A 244 -10.84 3.65 10.42
CA PRO A 244 -10.68 5.09 10.26
C PRO A 244 -11.99 5.81 9.85
N MET A 245 -13.04 5.05 9.51
CA MET A 245 -14.32 5.58 9.01
C MET A 245 -15.37 5.81 10.12
N LYS A 246 -14.98 5.76 11.39
CA LYS A 246 -15.85 6.06 12.54
C LYS A 246 -15.43 7.37 13.19
#